data_AF-A0A0A9Y7Y5-F1
#
_entry.id   AF-A0A0A9Y7Y5-F1
#
_cell.length_a   1.000
_cell.length_b   1.000
_cell.length_c   1.000
_cell.angle_alpha   90.00
_cell.angle_beta   90.00
_cell.angle_gamma   90.00
#
_symmetry.space_group_name_H-M   'P 1'
#
loop_
_entity.id
_entity.type
_entity.pdbx_description
1 polymer ?
#
loop_
_entity_poly.entity_id
_entity_poly.type
_entity_poly.pdbx_seq_one_letter_code
_entity_poly.pdbx_strand_id
1 'polypeptide(L)'
;AFLSIQNEKIVNDPVYISHLSRAYIMNGKPQLAWELYIKMETSVESFSLLQLIANDCYRLGHFYHAAKAFDLLDRLDPSAEYWEGKRGACVGAWQLIMAGKSSSDLLPSVIQLLRTSTNSQVEIIIKVIKRWAKDQRINI
;
A
#
# COMPACT_ATOMS: atom_id res chain seq x y z
N ALA A 1 24.66 7.63 0.61
CA ALA A 1 24.45 9.09 0.79
C ALA A 1 23.40 9.36 1.87
N PHE A 2 22.10 9.11 1.66
CA PHE A 2 21.07 9.35 2.70
C PHE A 2 21.34 8.60 4.01
N LEU A 3 21.54 7.29 3.96
CA LEU A 3 21.79 6.45 5.15
C LEU A 3 23.11 6.76 5.89
N SER A 4 23.97 7.59 5.30
CA SER A 4 25.22 8.03 5.92
C SER A 4 25.02 9.24 6.86
N ILE A 5 23.84 9.87 6.83
CA ILE A 5 23.48 10.97 7.71
C ILE A 5 23.11 10.41 9.08
N GLN A 6 23.83 10.84 10.11
CA GLN A 6 23.63 10.39 11.50
C GLN A 6 23.12 11.49 12.43
N ASN A 7 22.98 12.72 11.94
CA ASN A 7 22.51 13.84 12.76
C ASN A 7 21.04 13.62 13.16
N GLU A 8 20.78 13.45 14.47
CA GLU A 8 19.46 13.14 15.01
C GLU A 8 18.38 14.15 14.62
N LYS A 9 18.72 15.44 14.54
CA LYS A 9 17.75 16.47 14.13
C LYS A 9 17.32 16.27 12.68
N ILE A 10 18.26 15.90 11.82
CA ILE A 10 17.99 15.71 10.39
C ILE A 10 17.24 14.40 10.15
N VAL A 11 17.63 13.30 10.81
CA VAL A 11 16.99 11.99 10.56
C VAL A 11 15.54 11.92 11.05
N ASN A 12 15.18 12.77 12.01
CA ASN A 12 13.81 12.93 12.50
C ASN A 12 13.02 14.03 11.76
N ASP A 13 13.66 14.74 10.82
CA ASP A 13 12.98 15.78 10.04
C ASP A 13 11.98 15.14 9.05
N PRO A 14 10.71 15.58 9.01
CA PRO A 14 9.69 15.06 8.10
C PRO A 14 10.10 15.11 6.62
N VAL A 15 10.87 16.14 6.22
CA VAL A 15 11.39 16.28 4.86
C VAL A 15 12.39 15.16 4.58
N TYR A 16 13.32 14.90 5.50
CA TYR A 16 14.27 13.81 5.36
C TYR A 16 13.56 12.44 5.27
N ILE A 17 12.61 12.18 6.17
CA ILE A 17 11.83 10.94 6.21
C ILE A 17 11.08 10.73 4.88
N SER A 18 10.46 11.80 4.36
CA SER A 18 9.74 11.76 3.08
C SER A 18 10.65 11.42 1.91
N HIS A 19 11.83 12.04 1.82
CA HIS A 19 12.80 11.76 0.74
C HIS A 19 13.40 10.36 0.86
N LEU A 20 13.71 9.92 2.09
CA LEU A 20 14.19 8.56 2.33
C LEU A 20 13.14 7.52 1.96
N SER A 21 11.87 7.78 2.27
CA SER A 21 10.74 6.92 1.89
C SER A 21 10.61 6.79 0.37
N ARG A 22 10.72 7.91 -0.38
CA ARG A 22 10.77 7.87 -1.86
C ARG A 22 11.94 7.05 -2.37
N ALA A 23 13.12 7.23 -1.81
CA ALA A 23 14.31 6.47 -2.20
C ALA A 23 14.12 4.96 -1.94
N TYR A 24 13.48 4.56 -0.84
CA TYR A 24 13.15 3.16 -0.59
C TYR A 24 12.15 2.61 -1.61
N ILE A 25 11.08 3.35 -1.91
CA ILE A 25 10.06 2.94 -2.87
C ILE A 25 10.65 2.79 -4.29
N MET A 26 11.44 3.79 -4.73
CA MET A 26 12.12 3.77 -6.04
C MET A 26 13.14 2.64 -6.19
N ASN A 27 13.72 2.16 -5.09
CA ASN A 27 14.66 1.04 -5.07
C ASN A 27 13.99 -0.32 -4.78
N GLY A 28 12.67 -0.42 -4.90
CA GLY A 28 11.95 -1.68 -4.74
C GLY A 28 11.82 -2.17 -3.30
N LYS A 29 11.94 -1.27 -2.31
CA LYS A 29 11.85 -1.59 -0.88
C LYS A 29 10.71 -0.82 -0.19
N PRO A 30 9.45 -0.91 -0.67
CA PRO A 30 8.32 -0.18 -0.10
C PRO A 30 8.05 -0.52 1.37
N GLN A 31 8.43 -1.73 1.81
CA GLN A 31 8.36 -2.15 3.20
C GLN A 31 9.14 -1.23 4.15
N LEU A 32 10.32 -0.74 3.74
CA LEU A 32 11.13 0.16 4.57
C LEU A 32 10.49 1.55 4.69
N ALA A 33 9.82 2.02 3.63
CA ALA A 33 9.04 3.26 3.69
C ALA A 33 7.84 3.12 4.65
N TRP A 34 7.16 1.96 4.63
CA TRP A 34 6.08 1.66 5.57
C TRP A 34 6.57 1.62 7.03
N GLU A 35 7.76 1.06 7.28
CA GLU A 35 8.37 1.06 8.61
C GLU A 35 8.73 2.45 9.11
N LEU A 36 9.15 3.36 8.22
CA LEU A 36 9.35 4.76 8.58
C LEU A 36 8.03 5.41 9.03
N TYR A 37 6.94 5.16 8.32
CA TYR A 37 5.62 5.65 8.71
C TYR A 37 5.18 5.13 10.10
N ILE A 38 5.33 3.83 10.38
CA ILE A 38 4.95 3.26 11.70
C ILE A 38 5.70 3.92 12.87
N LYS A 39 6.94 4.37 12.64
CA LYS A 39 7.77 5.00 13.68
C LYS A 39 7.40 6.46 13.93
N MET A 40 6.58 7.08 13.07
CA MET A 40 6.13 8.45 13.28
C MET A 40 4.97 8.50 14.25
N GLU A 41 4.92 9.56 15.05
CA GLU A 41 3.74 9.90 15.84
C GLU A 41 2.60 10.37 14.92
N THR A 42 1.36 10.14 15.35
CA THR A 42 0.16 10.61 14.64
C THR A 42 0.18 12.13 14.55
N SER A 43 0.30 12.66 13.33
CA SER A 43 0.57 14.07 13.04
C SER A 43 0.16 14.38 11.59
N VAL A 44 0.15 15.66 11.22
CA VAL A 44 -0.14 16.10 9.84
C VAL A 44 0.94 15.58 8.89
N GLU A 45 2.17 15.51 9.37
CA GLU A 45 3.33 15.01 8.66
C GLU A 45 3.22 13.51 8.39
N SER A 46 2.72 12.71 9.35
CA SER A 46 2.52 11.27 9.12
C SER A 46 1.38 10.99 8.15
N PHE A 47 0.33 11.81 8.12
CA PHE A 47 -0.71 11.74 7.08
C PHE A 47 -0.14 12.07 5.70
N SER A 48 0.67 13.13 5.60
CA SER A 48 1.35 13.54 4.35
C SER A 48 2.30 12.44 3.84
N LEU A 49 3.03 11.79 4.74
CA LEU A 49 3.89 10.65 4.40
C LEU A 49 3.05 9.46 3.91
N LEU A 50 1.91 9.19 4.53
CA LEU A 50 1.03 8.10 4.12
C LEU A 50 0.47 8.31 2.70
N GLN A 51 0.08 9.55 2.36
CA GLN A 51 -0.30 9.93 0.99
C GLN A 51 0.85 9.74 0.00
N LEU A 52 2.07 10.12 0.37
CA LEU A 52 3.27 9.90 -0.45
C LEU A 52 3.49 8.41 -0.70
N ILE A 53 3.45 7.58 0.35
CA ILE A 53 3.63 6.13 0.24
C ILE A 53 2.55 5.53 -0.66
N ALA A 54 1.28 5.91 -0.47
CA ALA A 54 0.16 5.42 -1.28
C ALA A 54 0.39 5.69 -2.77
N ASN A 55 0.68 6.94 -3.12
CA ASN A 55 0.83 7.39 -4.49
C ASN A 55 2.10 6.86 -5.17
N ASP A 56 3.25 6.94 -4.49
CA ASP A 56 4.52 6.48 -5.07
C ASP A 56 4.56 4.95 -5.20
N CYS A 57 4.00 4.20 -4.23
CA CYS A 57 3.85 2.76 -4.37
C CYS A 57 2.92 2.40 -5.54
N TYR A 58 1.79 3.11 -5.69
CA TYR A 58 0.86 2.86 -6.79
C TYR A 58 1.54 3.09 -8.15
N ARG A 59 2.23 4.22 -8.29
CA ARG A 59 2.93 4.60 -9.54
C ARG A 59 4.03 3.61 -9.92
N LEU A 60 4.75 3.04 -8.96
CA LEU A 60 5.82 2.07 -9.22
C LEU A 60 5.35 0.61 -9.26
N GLY A 61 4.06 0.34 -9.07
CA GLY A 61 3.50 -1.01 -9.10
C GLY A 61 3.70 -1.81 -7.80
N HIS A 62 4.08 -1.16 -6.69
CA HIS A 62 4.10 -1.75 -5.35
C HIS A 62 2.68 -1.80 -4.75
N PHE A 63 1.78 -2.45 -5.48
CA PHE A 63 0.34 -2.31 -5.28
C PHE A 63 -0.15 -2.77 -3.90
N TYR A 64 0.44 -3.81 -3.31
CA TYR A 64 0.05 -4.25 -1.97
C TYR A 64 0.29 -3.16 -0.91
N HIS A 65 1.46 -2.52 -0.93
CA HIS A 65 1.78 -1.42 -0.03
C HIS A 65 0.94 -0.17 -0.31
N ALA A 66 0.64 0.11 -1.59
CA ALA A 66 -0.29 1.18 -1.96
C ALA A 66 -1.69 0.92 -1.39
N ALA A 67 -2.22 -0.30 -1.53
CA ALA A 67 -3.53 -0.68 -1.01
C ALA A 67 -3.63 -0.54 0.51
N LYS A 68 -2.58 -0.93 1.25
CA LYS A 68 -2.49 -0.72 2.70
C LYS A 68 -2.53 0.75 3.08
N ALA A 69 -1.79 1.59 2.35
CA ALA A 69 -1.73 3.02 2.63
C ALA A 69 -3.07 3.70 2.32
N PHE A 70 -3.69 3.42 1.18
CA PHE A 70 -5.03 3.92 0.86
C PHE A 70 -6.11 3.43 1.82
N ASP A 71 -6.05 2.16 2.27
CA ASP A 71 -6.95 1.64 3.31
C ASP A 71 -6.86 2.42 4.62
N LEU A 72 -5.65 2.82 5.02
CA LEU A 72 -5.48 3.62 6.22
C LEU A 72 -5.91 5.08 6.01
N LEU A 73 -5.61 5.68 4.85
CA LEU A 73 -6.10 7.02 4.49
C LEU A 73 -7.63 7.08 4.51
N ASP A 74 -8.30 6.11 3.90
CA ASP A 74 -9.76 6.02 3.84
C ASP A 74 -10.41 5.89 5.23
N ARG A 75 -9.72 5.28 6.21
CA ARG A 75 -10.21 5.24 7.60
C ARG A 75 -9.98 6.53 8.38
N LEU A 76 -8.91 7.26 8.06
CA LEU A 76 -8.54 8.49 8.75
C LEU A 76 -9.34 9.68 8.23
N ASP A 77 -9.53 9.77 6.92
CA ASP A 77 -10.22 10.84 6.20
C ASP A 77 -10.94 10.25 4.99
N PRO A 78 -12.16 9.69 5.17
CA PRO A 78 -12.87 8.99 4.11
C PRO A 78 -13.08 9.85 2.87
N SER A 79 -12.62 9.37 1.71
CA SER A 79 -12.79 10.07 0.43
C SER A 79 -12.98 9.10 -0.73
N ALA A 80 -13.71 9.55 -1.77
CA ALA A 80 -13.90 8.75 -2.97
C ALA A 80 -12.56 8.40 -3.64
N GLU A 81 -11.59 9.32 -3.63
CA GLU A 81 -10.26 9.12 -4.21
C GLU A 81 -9.48 8.00 -3.52
N TYR A 82 -9.53 7.93 -2.18
CA TYR A 82 -8.82 6.87 -1.45
C TYR A 82 -9.45 5.50 -1.69
N TRP A 83 -10.78 5.42 -1.76
CA TRP A 83 -11.44 4.20 -2.19
C TRP A 83 -11.02 3.78 -3.60
N GLU A 84 -11.00 4.71 -4.55
CA GLU A 84 -10.61 4.43 -5.93
C GLU A 84 -9.15 3.95 -6.05
N GLY A 85 -8.24 4.61 -5.35
CA GLY A 85 -6.83 4.23 -5.24
C GLY A 85 -6.65 2.85 -4.60
N LYS A 86 -7.35 2.59 -3.49
CA LYS A 86 -7.36 1.29 -2.82
C LYS A 86 -7.88 0.17 -3.71
N ARG A 87 -9.03 0.39 -4.38
CA ARG A 87 -9.64 -0.57 -5.31
C ARG A 87 -8.67 -0.89 -6.45
N GLY A 88 -8.10 0.14 -7.07
CA GLY A 88 -7.11 -0.01 -8.15
C GLY A 88 -5.88 -0.78 -7.69
N ALA A 89 -5.37 -0.48 -6.50
CA ALA A 89 -4.20 -1.14 -5.93
C ALA A 89 -4.50 -2.62 -5.59
N CYS A 90 -5.68 -2.94 -5.05
CA CYS A 90 -6.06 -4.34 -4.79
C CYS A 90 -6.11 -5.16 -6.09
N VAL A 91 -6.71 -4.60 -7.15
CA VAL A 91 -6.76 -5.26 -8.46
C VAL A 91 -5.37 -5.36 -9.09
N GLY A 92 -4.53 -4.33 -8.97
CA GLY A 92 -3.14 -4.36 -9.43
C GLY A 92 -2.30 -5.41 -8.71
N ALA A 93 -2.46 -5.54 -7.39
CA ALA A 93 -1.79 -6.60 -6.61
C ALA A 93 -2.23 -7.99 -7.09
N TRP A 94 -3.54 -8.19 -7.31
CA TRP A 94 -4.05 -9.43 -7.87
C TRP A 94 -3.53 -9.70 -9.30
N GLN A 95 -3.44 -8.67 -10.16
CA GLN A 95 -2.85 -8.79 -11.50
C GLN A 95 -1.39 -9.26 -11.46
N LEU A 96 -0.58 -8.78 -10.52
CA LEU A 96 0.80 -9.25 -10.35
C LEU A 96 0.87 -10.71 -9.92
N ILE A 97 -0.05 -11.16 -9.07
CA ILE A 97 -0.17 -12.58 -8.68
C ILE A 97 -0.55 -13.42 -9.91
N MET A 98 -1.52 -12.98 -10.72
CA MET A 98 -1.91 -13.65 -11.96
C MET A 98 -0.74 -13.77 -12.96
N ALA A 99 0.13 -12.76 -12.99
CA ALA A 99 1.31 -12.73 -13.85
C ALA A 99 2.52 -13.50 -13.27
N GLY A 100 2.39 -14.15 -12.11
CA GLY A 100 3.51 -14.84 -11.44
C GLY A 100 4.61 -13.91 -10.91
N LYS A 101 4.33 -12.61 -10.80
CA LYS A 101 5.28 -11.58 -10.30
C LYS A 101 5.17 -11.35 -8.80
N SER A 102 4.23 -12.00 -8.12
CA SER A 102 4.01 -11.88 -6.67
C SER A 102 3.44 -13.19 -6.13
N SER A 103 3.70 -13.49 -4.84
CA SER A 103 3.19 -14.72 -4.21
C SER A 103 1.66 -14.70 -4.10
N SER A 104 1.04 -15.84 -4.38
CA SER A 104 -0.38 -16.08 -4.13
C SER A 104 -0.77 -15.97 -2.66
N ASP A 105 0.18 -16.08 -1.74
CA ASP A 105 -0.04 -15.96 -0.29
C ASP A 105 -0.51 -14.56 0.13
N LEU A 106 -0.29 -13.55 -0.73
CA LEU A 106 -0.79 -12.19 -0.51
C LEU A 106 -2.30 -12.08 -0.76
N LEU A 107 -2.91 -13.02 -1.48
CA LEU A 107 -4.30 -12.92 -1.93
C LEU A 107 -5.32 -12.81 -0.78
N PRO A 108 -5.22 -13.58 0.32
CA PRO A 108 -6.10 -13.40 1.48
C PRO A 108 -5.99 -11.99 2.08
N SER A 109 -4.78 -11.41 2.12
CA SER A 109 -4.55 -10.07 2.63
C SER A 109 -5.15 -8.98 1.70
N VAL A 110 -5.05 -9.17 0.38
CA VAL A 110 -5.71 -8.28 -0.60
C VAL A 110 -7.23 -8.33 -0.45
N ILE A 111 -7.81 -9.51 -0.28
CA ILE A 111 -9.25 -9.68 -0.03
C ILE A 111 -9.65 -9.00 1.28
N GLN A 112 -8.83 -9.12 2.33
CA GLN A 112 -9.10 -8.48 3.61
C GLN A 112 -9.10 -6.95 3.49
N LEU A 113 -8.17 -6.36 2.71
CA LEU A 113 -8.17 -4.93 2.43
C LEU A 113 -9.44 -4.49 1.68
N LEU A 114 -9.93 -5.27 0.72
CA LEU A 114 -11.20 -4.95 0.05
C LEU A 114 -12.39 -4.92 1.02
N ARG A 115 -12.44 -5.88 1.96
CA ARG A 115 -13.54 -6.05 2.93
C ARG A 115 -13.70 -4.93 3.95
N THR A 116 -12.67 -4.11 4.16
CA THR A 116 -12.79 -2.99 5.09
C THR A 116 -13.60 -1.81 4.52
N SER A 117 -13.95 -1.85 3.23
CA SER A 117 -14.85 -0.86 2.60
C SER A 117 -16.29 -1.35 2.57
N THR A 118 -17.24 -0.42 2.69
CA THR A 118 -18.69 -0.66 2.55
C THR A 118 -19.19 -0.54 1.10
N ASN A 119 -18.29 -0.31 0.13
CA ASN A 119 -18.66 -0.13 -1.26
C ASN A 119 -19.25 -1.41 -1.88
N SER A 120 -20.37 -1.29 -2.59
CA SER A 120 -21.07 -2.43 -3.22
C SER A 120 -20.23 -3.20 -4.25
N GLN A 121 -19.18 -2.57 -4.81
CA GLN A 121 -18.28 -3.22 -5.77
C GLN A 121 -17.37 -4.26 -5.10
N VAL A 122 -17.14 -4.19 -3.79
CA VAL A 122 -16.25 -5.09 -3.04
C VAL A 122 -16.63 -6.56 -3.26
N GLU A 123 -17.92 -6.88 -3.09
CA GLU A 123 -18.42 -8.26 -3.23
C GLU A 123 -18.25 -8.80 -4.65
N ILE A 124 -18.45 -7.95 -5.66
CA ILE A 124 -18.26 -8.33 -7.07
C ILE A 124 -16.78 -8.65 -7.32
N ILE A 125 -15.88 -7.78 -6.87
CA ILE A 125 -14.43 -7.96 -7.05
C ILE A 125 -13.96 -9.25 -6.35
N ILE A 126 -14.33 -9.43 -5.08
CA ILE A 126 -13.95 -10.61 -4.29
C ILE A 126 -14.49 -11.90 -4.95
N LYS A 127 -15.72 -11.88 -5.46
CA LYS A 127 -16.30 -13.04 -6.16
C LYS A 127 -15.49 -13.44 -7.38
N VAL A 128 -15.01 -12.47 -8.17
CA VAL A 128 -14.17 -12.74 -9.34
C VAL A 128 -12.80 -13.28 -8.91
N ILE A 129 -12.17 -12.67 -7.92
CA ILE A 129 -10.89 -13.15 -7.36
C ILE A 129 -10.99 -14.59 -6.88
N LYS A 130 -12.06 -14.90 -6.11
CA LYS A 130 -12.30 -16.25 -5.58
C LYS A 130 -12.52 -17.29 -6.67
N ARG A 131 -13.27 -16.93 -7.71
CA ARG A 131 -13.46 -17.80 -8.86
C ARG A 131 -12.12 -18.13 -9.53
N TRP A 132 -11.30 -17.10 -9.79
CA TRP A 132 -9.98 -17.30 -10.38
C TRP A 132 -9.06 -18.16 -9.49
N ALA A 133 -9.02 -17.90 -8.18
CA ALA A 133 -8.18 -18.67 -7.25
C ALA A 133 -8.56 -20.16 -7.24
N LYS A 134 -9.88 -20.46 -7.27
CA LYS A 134 -10.39 -21.83 -7.40
C LYS A 134 -9.92 -22.48 -8.71
N ASP A 135 -10.01 -21.77 -9.83
CA ASP A 135 -9.58 -22.28 -11.14
C ASP A 135 -8.07 -22.57 -11.17
N GLN A 136 -7.27 -21.80 -10.42
CA GLN A 136 -5.82 -22.00 -10.24
C GLN A 136 -5.46 -22.98 -9.12
N ARG A 137 -6.43 -23.58 -8.43
CA ARG A 137 -6.24 -24.48 -7.26
C ARG A 137 -5.49 -23.82 -6.09
N ILE A 138 -5.63 -22.50 -5.95
CA ILE A 138 -5.11 -21.74 -4.81
C ILE A 138 -6.20 -21.73 -3.73
N ASN A 139 -5.84 -22.14 -2.51
CA ASN A 139 -6.76 -22.15 -1.37
C ASN A 139 -6.74 -20.78 -0.67
N ILE A 140 -7.91 -20.13 -0.56
CA ILE A 140 -8.07 -18.78 0.03
C ILE A 140 -9.37 -18.64 0.81
#